data_AF-A0A2A2EW53-F1
#
_entry.id   AF-A0A2A2EW53-F1
#
_cell.length_a   1.000
_cell.length_b   1.000
_cell.length_c   1.000
_cell.angle_alpha   90.00
_cell.angle_beta   90.00
_cell.angle_gamma   90.00
#
_symmetry.space_group_name_H-M   'P 1'
#
loop_
_entity.id
_entity.type
_entity.pdbx_description
1 polymer ?
#
loop_
_entity_poly.entity_id
_entity_poly.type
_entity_poly.pdbx_seq_one_letter_code
_entity_poly.pdbx_strand_id
1 'polypeptide(L)'
;MKRISIFFMAPLLLTGCLPEDGNPDVDQSEICIASSDEQALECPEGELFLARFVDMDNAISAYRTLNTAALYCDTNHAIFKTDAGVLCVLTHQRFDLLVASNDMSPVSPGAMESDESEDRHEELGE
;
A
#
# COMPACT_ATOMS: atom_id res chain seq x y z
N MET A 1 53.07 -45.45 -19.83
CA MET A 1 52.47 -44.15 -19.49
C MET A 1 50.96 -44.25 -19.67
N LYS A 2 50.17 -44.18 -18.59
CA LYS A 2 48.70 -44.12 -18.69
C LYS A 2 48.19 -43.28 -17.52
N ARG A 3 47.87 -42.02 -17.79
CA ARG A 3 47.33 -41.07 -16.80
C ARG A 3 45.82 -41.30 -16.73
N ILE A 4 45.34 -41.76 -15.58
CA ILE A 4 43.91 -41.92 -15.30
C ILE A 4 43.47 -40.64 -14.60
N SER A 5 42.79 -39.76 -15.33
CA SER A 5 42.13 -38.59 -14.75
C SER A 5 40.81 -39.03 -14.12
N ILE A 6 40.72 -38.92 -12.80
CA ILE A 6 39.47 -39.08 -12.05
C ILE A 6 38.82 -37.69 -11.97
N PHE A 7 37.70 -37.51 -12.67
CA PHE A 7 36.85 -36.34 -12.51
C PHE A 7 35.95 -36.57 -11.28
N PHE A 8 36.28 -35.89 -10.18
CA PHE A 8 35.41 -35.79 -9.01
C PHE A 8 34.29 -34.80 -9.34
N MET A 9 33.14 -35.33 -9.77
CA MET A 9 31.92 -34.54 -9.97
C MET A 9 31.26 -34.36 -8.61
N ALA A 10 31.51 -33.21 -7.98
CA ALA A 10 30.87 -32.85 -6.72
C ALA A 10 29.35 -32.66 -6.96
N PRO A 11 28.48 -33.33 -6.18
CA PRO A 11 27.06 -33.03 -6.22
C PRO A 11 26.85 -31.65 -5.60
N LEU A 12 26.40 -30.69 -6.41
CA LEU A 12 25.82 -29.44 -5.93
C LEU A 12 24.57 -29.80 -5.10
N LEU A 13 24.73 -29.86 -3.78
CA LEU A 13 23.61 -29.88 -2.86
C LEU A 13 22.92 -28.51 -2.94
N LEU A 14 21.87 -28.42 -3.76
CA LEU A 14 20.89 -27.33 -3.68
C LEU A 14 20.13 -27.45 -2.36
N THR A 15 20.72 -26.99 -1.26
CA THR A 15 19.99 -26.72 -0.02
C THR A 15 19.34 -25.34 -0.16
N GLY A 16 18.16 -25.31 -0.78
CA GLY A 16 17.43 -24.08 -1.08
C GLY A 16 15.93 -24.24 -0.88
N CYS A 17 15.50 -24.71 0.29
CA CYS A 17 14.14 -24.55 0.79
C CYS A 17 14.23 -24.38 2.31
N LEU A 18 14.64 -23.20 2.76
CA LEU A 18 14.31 -22.78 4.12
C LEU A 18 12.90 -22.17 4.01
N PRO A 19 11.88 -22.71 4.69
CA PRO A 19 10.67 -21.95 4.94
C PRO A 19 11.12 -20.70 5.71
N GLU A 20 10.83 -19.54 5.15
CA GLU A 20 11.10 -18.25 5.76
C GLU A 20 10.10 -18.11 6.92
N ASP A 21 10.46 -18.70 8.07
CA ASP A 21 9.76 -18.56 9.36
C ASP A 21 9.91 -17.11 9.84
N GLY A 22 9.21 -16.20 9.18
CA GLY A 22 9.24 -14.77 9.46
C GLY A 22 7.87 -14.10 9.42
N ASN A 23 6.83 -14.79 8.93
CA ASN A 23 5.48 -14.27 8.99
C ASN A 23 4.78 -14.82 10.24
N PRO A 24 4.12 -13.95 11.04
CA PRO A 24 3.27 -14.43 12.12
C PRO A 24 2.27 -15.44 11.58
N ASP A 25 1.93 -16.43 12.40
CA ASP A 25 0.92 -17.45 12.06
C ASP A 25 -0.42 -16.73 11.84
N VAL A 26 -0.74 -16.44 10.58
CA VAL A 26 -2.01 -15.83 10.19
C VAL A 26 -3.04 -16.92 10.20
N ASP A 27 -4.09 -16.76 11.00
CA ASP A 27 -5.22 -17.67 10.97
C ASP A 27 -5.94 -17.55 9.62
N GLN A 28 -5.93 -18.65 8.85
CA GLN A 28 -6.58 -18.76 7.53
C GLN A 28 -7.84 -19.64 7.58
N SER A 29 -8.33 -20.00 8.77
CA SER A 29 -9.53 -20.84 8.93
C SER A 29 -10.81 -20.09 8.55
N GLU A 30 -10.81 -18.77 8.73
CA GLU A 30 -11.94 -17.88 8.44
C GLU A 30 -11.49 -16.68 7.62
N ILE A 31 -12.46 -15.98 7.04
CA ILE A 31 -12.23 -14.76 6.26
C ILE A 31 -13.26 -13.71 6.66
N CYS A 32 -12.80 -12.56 7.14
CA CYS A 32 -13.68 -11.42 7.38
C CYS A 32 -13.97 -10.70 6.06
N ILE A 33 -15.23 -10.37 5.80
CA ILE A 33 -15.64 -9.69 4.57
C ILE A 33 -16.33 -8.39 4.94
N ALA A 34 -15.78 -7.27 4.48
CA ALA A 34 -16.34 -5.95 4.69
C ALA A 34 -16.60 -5.24 3.36
N SER A 35 -17.67 -4.45 3.31
CA SER A 35 -18.01 -3.62 2.16
C SER A 35 -17.96 -2.11 2.45
N SER A 36 -17.74 -1.75 3.70
CA SER A 36 -17.58 -0.37 4.19
C SER A 36 -16.49 -0.31 5.27
N ASP A 37 -16.04 0.90 5.58
CA ASP A 37 -15.00 1.14 6.58
C ASP A 37 -15.50 0.78 7.98
N GLU A 38 -16.79 0.99 8.27
CA GLU A 38 -17.39 0.59 9.56
C GLU A 38 -17.40 -0.93 9.74
N GLN A 39 -17.70 -1.69 8.68
CA GLN A 39 -17.62 -3.15 8.73
C GLN A 39 -16.17 -3.64 8.86
N ALA A 40 -15.21 -2.91 8.26
CA ALA A 40 -13.80 -3.26 8.38
C ALA A 40 -13.29 -3.12 9.81
N LEU A 41 -13.80 -2.15 10.59
CA LEU A 41 -13.46 -1.98 12.00
C LEU A 41 -14.01 -3.09 12.92
N GLU A 42 -15.04 -3.80 12.46
CA GLU A 42 -15.59 -4.96 13.18
C GLU A 42 -14.77 -6.23 12.93
N CYS A 43 -13.89 -6.22 11.92
CA CYS A 43 -13.03 -7.35 11.60
C CYS A 43 -11.83 -7.45 12.56
N PRO A 44 -11.44 -8.67 12.96
CA PRO A 44 -10.27 -8.90 13.81
C PRO A 44 -8.96 -8.60 13.06
N GLU A 45 -8.05 -7.89 13.74
CA GLU A 45 -6.69 -7.62 13.22
C GLU A 45 -5.85 -8.90 13.13
N GLY A 46 -5.03 -9.02 12.09
CA GLY A 46 -4.14 -10.16 11.89
C GLY A 46 -4.79 -11.37 11.20
N GLU A 47 -6.07 -11.30 10.87
CA GLU A 47 -6.79 -12.35 10.13
C GLU A 47 -6.92 -12.03 8.63
N LEU A 48 -7.34 -13.04 7.85
CA LEU A 48 -7.68 -12.84 6.44
C LEU A 48 -8.91 -11.93 6.29
N PHE A 49 -8.78 -10.96 5.39
CA PHE A 49 -9.77 -9.92 5.15
C PHE A 49 -9.98 -9.69 3.67
N LEU A 50 -11.26 -9.66 3.27
CA LEU A 50 -11.71 -9.25 1.94
C LEU A 50 -12.48 -7.94 2.03
N ALA A 51 -11.85 -6.85 1.59
CA ALA A 51 -12.54 -5.61 1.27
C ALA A 51 -13.28 -5.78 -0.05
N ARG A 52 -14.60 -6.00 0.04
CA ARG A 52 -15.49 -6.16 -1.10
C ARG A 52 -15.88 -4.81 -1.67
N PHE A 53 -15.67 -4.64 -2.96
CA PHE A 53 -16.10 -3.44 -3.67
C PHE A 53 -17.49 -3.66 -4.26
N VAL A 54 -18.50 -3.00 -3.69
CA VAL A 54 -19.82 -2.86 -4.30
C VAL A 54 -19.81 -1.72 -5.32
N ASP A 55 -20.48 -1.96 -6.46
CA ASP A 55 -20.73 -1.00 -7.55
C ASP A 55 -19.47 -0.26 -8.05
N MET A 56 -18.58 -1.01 -8.70
CA MET A 56 -17.34 -0.44 -9.22
C MET A 56 -17.52 0.22 -10.58
N ASP A 57 -17.36 1.55 -10.62
CA ASP A 57 -16.90 2.21 -11.84
C ASP A 57 -15.43 1.82 -12.10
N ASN A 58 -15.16 1.28 -13.28
CA ASN A 58 -13.81 0.91 -13.72
C ASN A 58 -12.82 2.07 -13.61
N ALA A 59 -13.26 3.31 -13.78
CA ALA A 59 -12.42 4.50 -13.71
C ALA A 59 -11.85 4.74 -12.30
N ILE A 60 -12.56 4.33 -11.24
CA ILE A 60 -12.17 4.58 -9.83
C ILE A 60 -11.56 3.32 -9.19
N SER A 61 -11.59 2.19 -9.90
CA SER A 61 -11.16 0.87 -9.42
C SER A 61 -9.73 0.83 -8.88
N ALA A 62 -8.78 1.40 -9.62
CA ALA A 62 -7.37 1.39 -9.27
C ALA A 62 -7.10 2.21 -8.01
N TYR A 63 -7.72 3.39 -7.92
CA TYR A 63 -7.60 4.27 -6.76
C TYR A 63 -8.18 3.61 -5.51
N ARG A 64 -9.38 3.03 -5.60
CA ARG A 64 -10.01 2.31 -4.49
C ARG A 64 -9.16 1.13 -4.02
N THR A 65 -8.64 0.34 -4.96
CA THR A 65 -7.73 -0.79 -4.67
C THR A 65 -6.51 -0.32 -3.89
N LEU A 66 -5.83 0.74 -4.37
CA LEU A 66 -4.63 1.27 -3.73
C LEU A 66 -4.92 1.82 -2.33
N ASN A 67 -6.00 2.58 -2.17
CA ASN A 67 -6.37 3.15 -0.88
C ASN A 67 -6.74 2.06 0.14
N THR A 68 -7.56 1.09 -0.27
CA THR A 68 -7.92 -0.05 0.58
C THR A 68 -6.68 -0.83 1.01
N ALA A 69 -5.77 -1.12 0.07
CA ALA A 69 -4.51 -1.79 0.40
C ALA A 69 -3.64 -0.95 1.34
N ALA A 70 -3.57 0.36 1.11
CA ALA A 70 -2.78 1.26 1.95
C ALA A 70 -3.34 1.36 3.38
N LEU A 71 -4.67 1.34 3.55
CA LEU A 71 -5.30 1.54 4.84
C LEU A 71 -5.42 0.26 5.68
N TYR A 72 -5.81 -0.84 5.03
CA TYR A 72 -6.25 -2.04 5.73
C TYR A 72 -5.31 -3.23 5.57
N CYS A 73 -4.43 -3.24 4.57
CA CYS A 73 -3.57 -4.40 4.34
C CYS A 73 -2.21 -4.28 5.01
N ASP A 74 -1.83 -5.32 5.73
CA ASP A 74 -0.46 -5.52 6.15
C ASP A 74 0.40 -5.86 4.92
N THR A 75 1.31 -4.94 4.59
CA THR A 75 2.21 -5.05 3.43
C THR A 75 3.36 -6.03 3.64
N ASN A 76 3.52 -6.61 4.84
CA ASN A 76 4.42 -7.73 5.08
C ASN A 76 3.85 -9.06 4.57
N HIS A 77 2.56 -9.07 4.23
CA HIS A 77 1.86 -10.22 3.67
C HIS A 77 1.45 -9.97 2.21
N ALA A 78 1.11 -11.04 1.50
CA ALA A 78 0.65 -10.94 0.12
C ALA A 78 -0.70 -10.21 0.03
N ILE A 79 -0.82 -9.33 -0.96
CA ILE A 79 -2.05 -8.59 -1.26
C ILE A 79 -2.56 -9.04 -2.63
N PHE A 80 -3.79 -9.52 -2.68
CA PHE A 80 -4.42 -10.01 -3.90
C PHE A 80 -5.55 -9.08 -4.33
N LYS A 81 -5.46 -8.57 -5.56
CA LYS A 81 -6.58 -7.91 -6.23
C LYS A 81 -7.42 -8.97 -6.95
N THR A 82 -8.73 -8.94 -6.74
CA THR A 82 -9.72 -9.80 -7.38
C THR A 82 -10.84 -8.95 -8.00
N ASP A 83 -11.72 -9.58 -8.77
CA ASP A 83 -12.93 -8.92 -9.30
C ASP A 83 -13.90 -8.50 -8.18
N ALA A 84 -13.83 -9.16 -7.02
CA ALA A 84 -14.66 -8.82 -5.86
C ALA A 84 -14.06 -7.70 -4.99
N GLY A 85 -12.76 -7.42 -5.11
CA GLY A 85 -12.06 -6.42 -4.30
C GLY A 85 -10.65 -6.84 -3.89
N VAL A 86 -10.20 -6.47 -2.69
CA VAL A 86 -8.83 -6.72 -2.19
C VAL A 86 -8.85 -7.74 -1.06
N LEU A 87 -8.05 -8.79 -1.20
CA LEU A 87 -7.82 -9.82 -0.19
C LEU A 87 -6.41 -9.67 0.40
N CYS A 88 -6.31 -9.58 1.72
CA CYS A 88 -5.05 -9.43 2.44
C CYS A 88 -5.19 -9.81 3.92
N VAL A 89 -4.09 -9.68 4.67
CA VAL A 89 -4.12 -9.71 6.15
C VAL A 89 -4.50 -8.32 6.65
N LEU A 90 -5.51 -8.24 7.53
CA LEU A 90 -5.99 -6.96 8.06
C LEU A 90 -5.00 -6.37 9.07
N THR A 91 -4.79 -5.06 8.98
CA THR A 91 -4.15 -4.24 10.02
C THR A 91 -4.94 -2.96 10.28
N HIS A 92 -4.96 -2.51 11.53
CA HIS A 92 -5.55 -1.23 11.93
C HIS A 92 -4.51 -0.13 12.15
N GLN A 93 -3.21 -0.40 11.96
CA GLN A 93 -2.11 0.52 12.26
C GLN A 93 -2.22 1.90 11.58
N ARG A 94 -2.95 1.97 10.45
CA ARG A 94 -3.03 3.17 9.60
C ARG A 94 -4.38 3.87 9.67
N PHE A 95 -5.33 3.34 10.46
CA PHE A 95 -6.67 3.90 10.57
C PHE A 95 -6.67 5.29 11.22
N ASP A 96 -5.85 5.49 12.26
CA ASP A 96 -5.74 6.77 12.98
C ASP A 96 -5.21 7.92 12.09
N LEU A 97 -4.49 7.59 11.01
CA LEU A 97 -3.99 8.60 10.07
C LEU A 97 -5.13 9.30 9.32
N LEU A 98 -6.27 8.61 9.11
CA LEU A 98 -7.45 9.21 8.47
C LEU A 98 -8.20 10.16 9.40
N VAL A 99 -8.30 9.79 10.68
CA VAL A 99 -9.01 10.58 11.69
C VAL A 99 -8.25 11.86 12.02
N ALA A 100 -6.92 11.81 12.08
CA ALA A 100 -6.07 12.99 12.32
C ALA A 100 -6.10 14.00 11.15
N SER A 101 -6.26 13.55 9.90
CA SER A 101 -6.33 14.44 8.74
C SER A 101 -7.64 15.22 8.61
N ASN A 102 -8.71 14.83 9.31
CA ASN A 102 -9.97 15.58 9.34
C ASN A 102 -9.95 16.77 10.31
N ASP A 103 -8.89 16.93 11.12
CA ASP A 103 -8.67 18.11 11.98
C ASP A 103 -7.62 19.07 11.40
N MET A 104 -7.17 18.82 10.15
CA MET A 104 -6.34 19.77 9.42
C MET A 104 -7.25 20.82 8.76
N SER A 105 -7.38 21.96 9.42
CA SER A 105 -7.97 23.19 8.85
C SER A 105 -7.53 23.41 7.40
N PRO A 106 -8.39 23.93 6.51
CA PRO A 106 -8.06 24.08 5.10
C PRO A 106 -6.84 25.00 4.94
N VAL A 107 -5.76 24.46 4.41
CA VAL A 107 -4.64 25.26 3.89
C VAL A 107 -5.20 26.10 2.74
N SER A 108 -5.40 27.40 3.00
CA SER A 108 -5.70 28.37 1.96
C SER A 108 -4.52 28.44 0.98
N PRO A 109 -4.73 28.24 -0.33
CA PRO A 109 -3.72 28.54 -1.33
C PRO A 109 -3.76 30.05 -1.58
N GLY A 110 -2.85 30.81 -0.95
CA GLY A 110 -2.88 32.27 -1.11
C GLY A 110 -1.80 33.02 -0.35
N ALA A 111 -0.57 32.94 -0.83
CA ALA A 111 0.43 33.99 -0.66
C ALA A 111 1.46 33.88 -1.78
N MET A 112 1.10 34.36 -2.98
CA MET A 112 2.11 34.92 -3.88
C MET A 112 2.39 36.32 -3.35
N GLU A 113 3.52 36.50 -2.66
CA GLU A 113 4.11 37.82 -2.43
C GLU A 113 4.42 38.44 -3.79
N SER A 114 3.65 39.46 -4.14
CA SER A 114 3.97 40.36 -5.24
C SER A 114 5.05 41.32 -4.77
N ASP A 115 6.30 41.06 -5.17
CA ASP A 115 7.39 42.03 -5.18
C ASP A 115 7.04 43.13 -6.20
N GLU A 116 6.53 44.26 -5.72
CA GLU A 116 6.38 45.48 -6.51
C GLU A 116 7.73 46.21 -6.48
N SER A 117 8.55 45.98 -7.52
CA SER A 117 9.76 46.77 -7.77
C SER A 117 9.38 48.05 -8.53
N GLU A 118 9.60 49.16 -7.85
CA GLU A 118 9.45 50.53 -8.31
C GLU A 118 10.47 50.84 -9.42
N ASP A 119 10.03 50.84 -10.68
CA ASP A 119 10.83 51.35 -11.80
C ASP A 119 10.30 52.72 -12.26
N ARG A 120 11.08 53.72 -11.88
CA ARG A 120 11.01 55.12 -12.27
C ARG A 120 11.41 55.23 -13.76
N HIS A 121 10.51 55.68 -14.62
CA HIS A 121 10.87 56.22 -15.93
C HIS A 121 10.29 57.62 -16.13
N GLU A 122 11.22 58.55 -16.38
CA GLU A 122 11.08 59.92 -16.84
C GLU A 122 10.51 60.05 -18.27
N GLU A 123 10.24 61.31 -18.63
CA GLU A 123 10.00 61.90 -19.97
C GLU A 123 8.58 61.88 -20.54
N LEU A 124 8.05 62.87 -21.27
CA LEU A 124 8.24 64.32 -21.52
C LEU A 124 7.17 64.66 -22.60
N GLY A 125 6.65 65.90 -22.63
CA GLY A 125 5.89 66.47 -23.77
C GLY A 125 4.37 66.27 -23.70
N GLU A 126 3.49 67.24 -23.98
CA GLU A 126 3.55 68.59 -24.57
C GLU A 126 2.50 69.49 -23.90
#